data_AF-A0A498R382-F1
#
_entry.id   AF-A0A498R382-F1
#
_cell.length_a   1.000
_cell.length_b   1.000
_cell.length_c   1.000
_cell.angle_alpha   90.00
_cell.angle_beta   90.00
_cell.angle_gamma   90.00
#
_symmetry.space_group_name_H-M   'P 1'
#
loop_
_entity.id
_entity.type
_entity.pdbx_description
1 polymer ?
#
loop_
_entity_poly.entity_id
_entity_poly.type
_entity_poly.pdbx_seq_one_letter_code
_entity_poly.pdbx_strand_id
1 'polypeptide(L)' 'MDFGKRIHFFRLKLGKSQKMIEGETGIPQRTLSDWENSKSEPCVTDIIKLATAFNVTVAELFADD' A
#
# COMPACT_ATOMS: atom_id res chain seq x y z
N MET A 1 -7.70 7.33 -9.82
CA MET A 1 -6.31 6.83 -9.91
C MET A 1 -6.32 5.34 -9.62
N ASP A 2 -5.50 4.50 -10.28
CA ASP A 2 -5.44 3.07 -9.94
C ASP A 2 -4.99 2.88 -8.47
N PHE A 3 -5.68 2.03 -7.70
CA PHE A 3 -5.38 1.76 -6.29
C PHE A 3 -3.93 1.34 -6.09
N GLY A 4 -3.39 0.53 -6.99
CA GLY A 4 -1.98 0.13 -6.98
C GLY A 4 -1.02 1.32 -6.99
N LYS A 5 -1.29 2.31 -7.84
CA LYS A 5 -0.49 3.54 -7.92
C LYS A 5 -0.57 4.37 -6.64
N ARG A 6 -1.66 4.28 -5.87
CA ARG A 6 -1.79 5.00 -4.59
C ARG A 6 -0.95 4.37 -3.50
N ILE A 7 -0.94 3.04 -3.41
CA ILE A 7 -0.04 2.33 -2.51
C ILE A 7 1.40 2.78 -2.78
N HIS A 8 1.78 2.80 -4.07
CA HIS A 8 3.09 3.26 -4.50
C HIS A 8 3.38 4.71 -4.08
N PHE A 9 2.42 5.61 -4.32
CA PHE A 9 2.52 7.03 -3.97
C PHE A 9 2.73 7.24 -2.47
N PHE A 10 1.90 6.65 -1.60
CA PHE A 10 2.03 6.80 -0.16
C PHE A 10 3.33 6.18 0.37
N ARG A 11 3.72 5.01 -0.15
CA ARG A 11 4.99 4.39 0.21
C ARG A 11 6.18 5.30 -0.11
N LEU A 12 6.20 5.91 -1.31
CA LEU A 12 7.26 6.84 -1.71
C LEU A 12 7.21 8.16 -0.94
N LYS A 13 6.02 8.68 -0.61
CA LYS A 13 5.84 9.87 0.23
C LYS A 13 6.49 9.70 1.61
N LEU A 14 6.55 8.47 2.11
CA LEU A 14 7.19 8.10 3.37
C LEU A 14 8.67 7.71 3.23
N GLY A 15 9.21 7.70 2.00
CA GLY A 15 10.60 7.28 1.73
C GLY A 15 10.87 5.79 2.03
N LYS A 16 9.83 4.96 2.10
CA LYS A 16 9.96 3.55 2.47
C LYS A 16 10.18 2.65 1.25
N SER A 17 11.04 1.64 1.38
CA SER A 17 11.09 0.55 0.41
C SER A 17 9.94 -0.44 0.63
N GLN A 18 9.59 -1.24 -0.37
CA GLN A 18 8.57 -2.29 -0.21
C GLN A 18 8.99 -3.32 0.88
N LYS A 19 10.30 -3.58 1.03
CA LYS A 19 10.83 -4.46 2.08
C LYS A 19 10.66 -3.88 3.50
N MET A 20 10.67 -2.55 3.64
CA MET A 20 10.34 -1.91 4.92
C MET A 20 8.86 -2.07 5.24
N ILE A 21 7.97 -1.89 4.25
CA ILE A 21 6.53 -2.13 4.43
C ILE A 21 6.24 -3.59 4.78
N GLU A 22 6.96 -4.54 4.19
CA GLU A 22 6.88 -5.95 4.58
C GLU A 22 7.21 -6.15 6.07
N GLY A 23 8.28 -5.52 6.56
CA GLY A 23 8.63 -5.57 7.99
C GLY A 23 7.56 -4.98 8.91
N GLU A 24 6.80 -3.99 8.46
CA GLU A 24 5.76 -3.32 9.25
C GLU A 24 4.40 -4.02 9.18
N THR A 25 4.06 -4.62 8.03
CA THR A 25 2.72 -5.15 7.75
C THR A 25 2.66 -6.68 7.71
N GLY A 26 3.81 -7.34 7.57
CA GLY A 26 3.91 -8.76 7.25
C GLY A 26 3.48 -9.12 5.83
N ILE A 27 3.19 -8.13 4.98
CA ILE A 27 2.79 -8.34 3.58
C ILE A 27 4.08 -8.52 2.76
N PRO A 28 4.26 -9.65 2.05
CA PRO A 28 5.49 -9.89 1.29
C PRO A 28 5.81 -8.78 0.28
N GLN A 29 7.08 -8.42 0.14
CA GLN A 29 7.52 -7.41 -0.84
C GLN A 29 7.02 -7.71 -2.26
N ARG A 30 6.99 -8.98 -2.67
CA ARG A 30 6.44 -9.39 -3.97
C ARG A 30 4.98 -9.01 -4.12
N THR A 31 4.17 -9.25 -3.09
CA THR A 31 2.74 -8.92 -3.08
C THR A 31 2.53 -7.41 -3.19
N LEU A 32 3.30 -6.62 -2.44
CA LEU A 32 3.30 -5.15 -2.55
C LEU A 32 3.67 -4.70 -3.97
N SER A 33 4.69 -5.33 -4.58
CA SER A 33 5.08 -5.04 -5.95
C SER A 33 3.97 -5.39 -6.96
N ASP A 34 3.26 -6.50 -6.77
CA ASP A 34 2.18 -6.90 -7.66
C ASP A 34 1.00 -5.92 -7.57
N TRP A 35 0.63 -5.47 -6.37
CA TRP A 35 -0.38 -4.43 -6.20
C TRP A 35 0.04 -3.10 -6.81
N GLU A 36 1.27 -2.62 -6.57
CA GLU A 36 1.75 -1.35 -7.10
C GLU A 36 1.85 -1.32 -8.64
N ASN A 37 1.93 -2.49 -9.27
CA ASN A 37 1.95 -2.67 -10.72
C ASN A 37 0.63 -3.24 -11.27
N SER A 38 -0.45 -3.19 -10.48
CA SER A 38 -1.80 -3.55 -10.90
C SER A 38 -1.96 -4.99 -11.39
N LYS A 39 -1.13 -5.91 -10.88
CA LYS A 39 -1.17 -7.34 -11.20
C LYS A 39 -2.16 -8.11 -10.34
N SER A 40 -2.48 -7.58 -9.17
CA SER A 40 -3.46 -8.13 -8.23
C SER A 40 -3.97 -7.02 -7.32
N GLU A 41 -4.97 -7.33 -6.50
CA GLU A 41 -5.57 -6.38 -5.56
C GLU A 41 -5.43 -6.87 -4.11
N PRO A 42 -5.23 -5.96 -3.15
CA PRO A 42 -5.26 -6.30 -1.73
C PRO A 42 -6.68 -6.55 -1.24
N CYS A 43 -6.80 -7.44 -0.25
CA CYS A 43 -8.06 -7.61 0.46
C CYS A 43 -8.22 -6.56 1.57
N VAL A 44 -9.43 -6.48 2.16
CA VAL A 44 -9.77 -5.49 3.19
C VAL A 44 -8.80 -5.51 4.38
N THR A 45 -8.34 -6.69 4.80
CA THR A 45 -7.38 -6.78 5.91
C THR A 45 -6.02 -6.21 5.56
N ASP A 46 -5.58 -6.36 4.31
CA ASP A 46 -4.31 -5.81 3.84
C ASP A 46 -4.38 -4.29 3.67
N ILE A 47 -5.53 -3.79 3.20
CA ILE A 47 -5.81 -2.35 3.13
C ILE A 47 -5.69 -1.71 4.52
N ILE A 48 -6.24 -2.32 5.56
CA ILE A 48 -6.17 -1.79 6.94
C ILE A 48 -4.71 -1.76 7.42
N LYS A 49 -3.93 -2.80 7.13
CA LYS A 49 -2.50 -2.84 7.45
C LYS A 49 -1.73 -1.74 6.74
N LEU A 50 -1.99 -1.53 5.44
CA LEU A 50 -1.37 -0.47 4.65
C LEU A 50 -1.71 0.91 5.18
N ALA A 51 -2.99 1.18 5.46
CA ALA A 51 -3.43 2.45 6.05
C ALA A 51 -2.69 2.73 7.37
N THR A 52 -2.57 1.72 8.23
CA THR A 52 -1.82 1.82 9.48
C THR A 52 -0.33 2.08 9.25
N ALA A 53 0.34 1.32 8.37
CA ALA A 53 1.76 1.48 8.06
C ALA A 53 2.09 2.81 7.38
N PHE A 54 1.12 3.36 6.65
CA PHE A 54 1.23 4.65 5.98
C PHE A 54 0.82 5.84 6.85
N ASN A 55 0.29 5.58 8.06
CA ASN A 55 -0.25 6.58 8.97
C ASN A 55 -1.32 7.47 8.30
N VAL A 56 -2.24 6.83 7.56
CA VAL A 56 -3.39 7.45 6.90
C VAL A 56 -4.65 6.66 7.21
N THR A 57 -5.81 7.27 6.99
CA THR A 57 -7.09 6.59 7.03
C THR A 57 -7.29 5.72 5.78
N VAL A 58 -8.14 4.70 5.89
CA VAL A 58 -8.57 3.92 4.71
C VAL A 58 -9.21 4.84 3.66
N ALA A 59 -9.97 5.85 4.08
CA ALA A 59 -10.56 6.83 3.17
C ALA A 59 -9.50 7.61 2.38
N GLU A 60 -8.43 8.09 3.01
CA GLU A 60 -7.31 8.76 2.32
C GLU A 60 -6.54 7.82 1.37
N LEU A 61 -6.59 6.51 1.61
CA LEU A 61 -6.04 5.51 0.71
C LEU A 61 -6.96 5.22 -0.50
N PHE A 62 -8.23 5.61 -0.45
CA PHE A 62 -9.27 5.41 -1.49
C PHE A 62 -9.86 6.67 -2.13
N ALA A 63 -9.65 7.86 -1.56
CA ALA A 63 -10.15 9.15 -2.07
C ALA A 63 -9.59 9.49 -3.46
N ASP A 64 -10.33 9.25 -4.54
CA ASP A 64 -9.92 9.72 -5.86
C ASP A 64 -9.90 11.26 -5.87
N ASP A 65 -8.77 11.85 -6.27
CA ASP A 65 -8.74 13.27 -6.70
C ASP A 65 -9.45 13.41 -8.05
#